data_AF-A0A534WZZ7-F1
#
_entry.id   AF-A0A534WZZ7-F1
#
_cell.length_a   1.000
_cell.length_b   1.000
_cell.length_c   1.000
_cell.angle_alpha   90.00
_cell.angle_beta   90.00
_cell.angle_gamma   90.00
#
_symmetry.space_group_name_H-M   'P 1'
#
loop_
_entity.id
_entity.type
_entity.pdbx_description
1 polymer ?
#
loop_
_entity_poly.entity_id
_entity_poly.type
_entity_poly.pdbx_seq_one_letter_code
_entity_poly.pdbx_strand_id
1 'polypeptide(L)'
;MLNELRARLRADLRPEGTLEDVLVDRIVASIWRLRRLGRVEMGLFAFRRYRDAAARAESYEAFMKETRSEGFHGAEVPSLARAFEADERAFANLSRYETTIERGLYKALHELLRLQALRAGQAVPPPAAVDPTVLQE
;
A
#
# COMPACT_ATOMS: atom_id res chain seq x y z
N MET A 1 -9.94 12.65 3.76
CA MET A 1 -9.06 11.65 3.10
C MET A 1 -9.65 10.23 3.06
N LEU A 2 -9.78 9.48 4.17
CA LEU A 2 -10.29 8.08 4.09
C LEU A 2 -11.77 8.02 3.68
N ASN A 3 -12.63 8.81 4.30
CA ASN A 3 -14.06 8.86 3.97
C ASN A 3 -14.31 9.28 2.51
N GLU A 4 -13.49 10.19 1.99
CA GLU A 4 -13.55 10.67 0.62
C GLU A 4 -13.05 9.62 -0.39
N LEU A 5 -11.98 8.89 -0.05
CA LEU A 5 -11.53 7.73 -0.82
C LEU A 5 -12.62 6.64 -0.84
N ARG A 6 -13.25 6.38 0.30
CA ARG A 6 -14.37 5.45 0.41
C ARG A 6 -15.55 5.87 -0.47
N ALA A 7 -15.94 7.14 -0.41
CA ALA A 7 -17.04 7.68 -1.20
C ALA A 7 -16.77 7.54 -2.71
N ARG A 8 -15.58 7.92 -3.17
CA ARG A 8 -15.18 7.77 -4.58
C ARG A 8 -15.17 6.31 -5.03
N LEU A 9 -14.52 5.42 -4.29
CA LEU A 9 -14.46 4.01 -4.65
C LEU A 9 -15.83 3.34 -4.64
N ARG A 10 -16.73 3.72 -3.72
CA ARG A 10 -18.12 3.24 -3.75
C ARG A 10 -18.89 3.76 -4.96
N ALA A 11 -18.66 5.00 -5.38
CA ALA A 11 -19.28 5.56 -6.58
C ALA A 11 -18.78 4.86 -7.86
N ASP A 12 -17.48 4.54 -7.93
CA ASP A 12 -16.88 3.86 -9.08
C ASP A 12 -17.28 2.39 -9.14
N LEU A 13 -17.21 1.68 -8.01
CA LEU A 13 -17.42 0.24 -7.94
C LEU A 13 -18.90 -0.14 -7.83
N ARG A 14 -19.77 0.76 -7.38
CA ARG A 14 -21.23 0.54 -7.28
C ARG A 14 -21.58 -0.82 -6.63
N PRO A 15 -21.16 -1.06 -5.37
CA PRO A 15 -21.47 -2.30 -4.69
C PRO A 15 -22.99 -2.47 -4.49
N GLU A 16 -23.48 -3.68 -4.66
CA GLU A 16 -24.86 -4.06 -4.36
C GLU A 16 -24.89 -5.22 -3.37
N GLY A 17 -25.62 -5.02 -2.27
CA GLY A 17 -25.72 -6.00 -1.20
C GLY A 17 -24.47 -6.11 -0.32
N THR A 18 -24.63 -6.85 0.77
CA THR A 18 -23.65 -6.90 1.87
C THR A 18 -22.29 -7.47 1.46
N LEU A 19 -22.24 -8.46 0.56
CA LEU A 19 -20.98 -9.08 0.16
C LEU A 19 -20.10 -8.13 -0.65
N GLU A 20 -20.67 -7.42 -1.63
CA GLU A 20 -19.94 -6.42 -2.38
C GLU A 20 -19.50 -5.26 -1.47
N ASP A 21 -20.34 -4.85 -0.52
CA ASP A 21 -20.01 -3.82 0.46
C ASP A 21 -18.75 -4.15 1.28
N VAL A 22 -18.67 -5.37 1.81
CA VAL A 22 -17.52 -5.83 2.59
C VAL A 22 -16.25 -5.85 1.73
N LEU A 23 -16.34 -6.27 0.46
CA LEU A 23 -15.21 -6.29 -0.46
C LEU A 23 -14.74 -4.87 -0.78
N VAL A 24 -15.66 -3.93 -1.02
CA VAL A 24 -15.32 -2.52 -1.24
C VAL A 24 -14.67 -1.91 -0.02
N ASP A 25 -15.17 -2.15 1.19
CA ASP A 25 -14.55 -1.65 2.41
C ASP A 25 -13.13 -2.22 2.60
N ARG A 26 -12.90 -3.48 2.20
CA ARG A 26 -11.56 -4.09 2.21
C ARG A 26 -10.63 -3.47 1.17
N ILE A 27 -11.12 -3.18 -0.04
CA ILE A 27 -10.38 -2.47 -1.09
C ILE A 27 -9.94 -1.09 -0.60
N VAL A 28 -10.89 -0.31 -0.04
CA VAL A 28 -10.63 1.02 0.51
C VAL A 28 -9.56 0.96 1.60
N ALA A 29 -9.68 0.02 2.54
CA ALA A 29 -8.74 -0.13 3.63
C ALA A 29 -7.35 -0.54 3.13
N SER A 30 -7.26 -1.45 2.15
CA SER A 30 -5.98 -1.85 1.55
C SER A 30 -5.31 -0.69 0.81
N ILE A 31 -6.04 0.04 -0.04
CA ILE A 31 -5.50 1.21 -0.76
C ILE A 31 -5.02 2.29 0.21
N TRP A 32 -5.79 2.57 1.27
CA TRP A 32 -5.37 3.55 2.27
C TRP A 32 -4.10 3.12 3.00
N ARG A 33 -4.00 1.84 3.38
CA ARG A 33 -2.80 1.29 4.03
C ARG A 33 -1.57 1.34 3.10
N LEU A 34 -1.70 0.96 1.83
CA LEU A 34 -0.61 1.03 0.85
C LEU A 34 -0.13 2.46 0.62
N ARG A 35 -1.05 3.42 0.45
CA ARG A 35 -0.68 4.85 0.32
C ARG A 35 0.05 5.38 1.55
N ARG A 36 -0.34 4.91 2.75
CA ARG A 36 0.33 5.28 3.99
C ARG A 36 1.71 4.62 4.08
N LEU A 37 1.82 3.37 3.66
CA LEU A 37 3.07 2.60 3.65
C LEU A 37 4.13 3.27 2.76
N GLY A 38 3.77 3.62 1.52
CA GLY A 38 4.69 4.30 0.61
C GLY A 38 5.20 5.64 1.15
N ARG A 39 4.40 6.37 1.94
CA ARG A 39 4.88 7.58 2.63
C ARG A 39 5.90 7.28 3.72
N VAL A 40 5.69 6.20 4.47
CA VAL A 40 6.65 5.73 5.47
C VAL A 40 7.95 5.30 4.80
N GLU A 41 7.88 4.54 3.70
CA GLU A 41 9.05 4.14 2.91
C GLU A 41 9.86 5.33 2.42
N MET A 42 9.21 6.29 1.77
CA MET A 42 9.87 7.52 1.30
C MET A 42 10.55 8.26 2.46
N GLY A 43 9.91 8.27 3.63
CA GLY A 43 10.48 8.79 4.85
C GLY A 43 11.74 8.09 5.33
N LEU A 44 11.71 6.76 5.33
CA LEU A 44 12.85 5.92 5.69
C LEU A 44 14.02 6.10 4.72
N PHE A 45 13.74 6.16 3.41
CA PHE A 45 14.75 6.41 2.39
C PHE A 45 15.37 7.81 2.53
N ALA A 46 14.55 8.84 2.72
CA ALA A 46 15.01 10.20 2.93
C ALA A 46 15.90 10.30 4.18
N PHE A 47 15.52 9.65 5.27
CA PHE A 47 16.31 9.63 6.51
C PHE A 47 17.62 8.84 6.40
N ARG A 48 17.62 7.67 5.74
CA ARG A 48 18.86 6.92 5.47
C ARG A 48 19.82 7.74 4.62
N ARG A 49 19.31 8.40 3.56
CA ARG A 49 20.08 9.34 2.74
C ARG A 49 20.62 10.50 3.57
N TYR A 50 19.81 11.08 4.46
CA TYR A 50 20.24 12.10 5.41
C TYR A 50 21.40 11.63 6.29
N ARG A 51 21.35 10.43 6.86
CA ARG A 51 22.42 9.91 7.73
C ARG A 51 23.74 9.75 6.97
N ASP A 52 23.66 9.16 5.77
CA ASP A 52 24.83 8.94 4.91
C ASP A 52 25.41 10.27 4.38
N ALA A 53 24.56 11.31 4.30
CA ALA A 53 24.88 12.70 3.95
C ALA A 53 25.49 13.47 5.15
N ALA A 54 24.90 13.36 6.34
CA ALA A 54 25.37 13.99 7.57
C ALA A 54 26.73 13.44 8.02
N ALA A 55 26.98 12.15 7.77
CA ALA A 55 28.31 11.55 7.90
C ALA A 55 29.37 12.21 6.99
N ARG A 56 28.96 12.99 5.98
CA ARG A 56 29.83 13.72 5.05
C ARG A 56 29.86 15.24 5.27
N ALA A 57 29.26 15.78 6.34
CA ALA A 57 29.21 17.20 6.75
C ALA A 57 28.63 18.23 5.74
N GLU A 58 28.94 18.13 4.45
CA GLU A 58 28.58 19.05 3.37
C GLU A 58 27.09 18.96 2.95
N SER A 59 26.39 17.92 3.42
CA SER A 59 25.17 17.45 2.79
C SER A 59 23.89 17.71 3.63
N TYR A 60 24.04 18.35 4.81
CA TYR A 60 22.94 18.81 5.66
C TYR A 60 22.14 19.96 5.03
N GLU A 61 22.83 21.02 4.59
CA GLU A 61 22.18 22.20 4.01
C GLU A 61 21.55 21.90 2.65
N ALA A 62 22.20 21.05 1.83
CA ALA A 62 21.67 20.61 0.55
C ALA A 62 20.37 19.80 0.69
N PHE A 63 20.32 18.87 1.64
CA PHE A 63 19.15 18.02 1.89
C PHE A 63 17.93 18.81 2.40
N MET A 64 18.14 19.75 3.33
CA MET A 64 17.05 20.58 3.89
C MET A 64 16.43 21.52 2.86
N LYS A 65 17.20 21.94 1.85
CA LYS A 65 16.72 22.74 0.72
C LYS A 65 15.83 21.91 -0.22
N GLU A 66 16.18 20.65 -0.45
CA GLU A 66 15.45 19.73 -1.33
C GLU A 66 14.15 19.19 -0.68
N THR A 67 14.21 18.78 0.58
CA THR A 67 13.00 18.35 1.33
C THR A 67 11.96 19.46 1.50
N ARG A 68 12.39 20.72 1.58
CA ARG A 68 11.49 21.88 1.60
C ARG A 68 10.84 22.15 0.24
N SER A 69 11.46 21.72 -0.86
CA SER A 69 10.97 21.90 -2.24
C SER A 69 9.91 20.88 -2.65
N GLU A 70 9.98 19.63 -2.16
CA GLU A 70 9.06 18.55 -2.57
C GLU A 70 7.73 18.49 -1.78
N GLY A 71 7.33 19.56 -1.10
CA GLY A 71 6.04 19.60 -0.39
C GLY A 71 5.95 18.61 0.77
N PHE A 72 7.09 18.21 1.35
CA PHE A 72 7.21 17.26 2.45
C PHE A 72 6.65 17.85 3.77
N HIS A 73 5.32 17.86 3.90
CA HIS A 73 4.62 18.27 5.11
C HIS A 73 4.65 17.11 6.11
N GLY A 74 5.71 17.00 6.90
CA GLY A 74 5.75 15.97 7.93
C GLY A 74 6.99 16.01 8.80
N ALA A 75 6.98 16.86 9.83
CA ALA A 75 7.91 16.76 10.96
C ALA A 75 7.85 15.39 11.69
N GLU A 76 6.86 14.54 11.38
CA GLU A 76 6.71 13.18 11.91
C GLU A 76 7.59 12.12 11.21
N VAL A 77 8.03 12.40 9.99
CA VAL A 77 8.69 11.37 9.17
C VAL A 77 10.12 11.07 9.62
N PRO A 78 10.94 12.07 10.05
CA PRO A 78 12.25 11.79 10.62
C PRO A 78 12.19 11.00 11.94
N SER A 79 11.13 11.17 12.75
CA SER A 79 10.99 10.43 14.02
C SER A 79 10.56 8.99 13.81
N LEU A 80 9.62 8.76 12.89
CA LEU A 80 9.26 7.39 12.49
C LEU A 80 10.44 6.69 11.82
N ALA A 81 11.19 7.39 10.99
CA ALA A 81 12.33 6.81 10.30
C ALA A 81 13.46 6.39 11.25
N ARG A 82 13.75 7.22 12.27
CA ARG A 82 14.70 6.88 13.33
C ARG A 82 14.25 5.67 14.16
N ALA A 83 12.94 5.54 14.44
CA ALA A 83 12.39 4.41 15.19
C ALA A 83 12.50 3.08 14.42
N PHE A 84 12.32 3.11 13.09
CA PHE A 84 12.47 1.95 12.22
C PHE A 84 13.94 1.59 11.95
N GLU A 85 14.87 2.55 11.96
CA GLU A 85 16.31 2.26 11.82
C GLU A 85 16.86 1.44 13.00
N ALA A 86 16.32 1.66 14.21
CA ALA A 86 16.68 0.88 15.39
C ALA A 86 16.32 -0.61 15.27
N ASP A 87 15.52 -1.00 14.29
CA ASP A 87 15.15 -2.38 13.99
C ASP A 87 15.62 -2.76 12.57
N GLU A 88 16.68 -3.58 12.49
CA GLU A 88 17.20 -4.11 11.21
C GLU A 88 16.14 -4.83 10.37
N ARG A 89 15.07 -5.34 11.00
CA ARG A 89 13.99 -6.05 10.32
C ARG A 89 12.86 -5.14 9.88
N ALA A 90 12.88 -3.85 10.22
CA ALA A 90 11.74 -2.97 10.00
C ALA A 90 11.39 -2.83 8.51
N PHE A 91 12.40 -2.74 7.63
CA PHE A 91 12.21 -2.76 6.17
C PHE A 91 11.66 -4.10 5.68
N ALA A 92 12.22 -5.23 6.13
CA ALA A 92 11.74 -6.55 5.74
C ALA A 92 10.29 -6.77 6.20
N ASN A 93 9.92 -6.26 7.39
CA ASN A 93 8.55 -6.28 7.90
C ASN A 93 7.64 -5.41 7.03
N LEU A 94 8.08 -4.19 6.69
CA LEU A 94 7.35 -3.26 5.83
C LEU A 94 7.03 -3.89 4.46
N SER A 95 8.03 -4.44 3.78
CA SER A 95 7.85 -5.10 2.48
C SER A 95 6.96 -6.35 2.57
N ARG A 96 7.05 -7.13 3.67
CA ARG A 96 6.13 -8.26 3.91
C ARG A 96 4.68 -7.81 4.10
N TYR A 97 4.46 -6.72 4.84
CA TYR A 97 3.14 -6.15 5.00
C TYR A 97 2.62 -5.58 3.69
N GLU A 98 3.45 -4.87 2.91
CA GLU A 98 3.10 -4.38 1.58
C GLU A 98 2.57 -5.51 0.71
N THR A 99 3.40 -6.54 0.51
CA THR A 99 3.04 -7.69 -0.34
C THR A 99 1.76 -8.37 0.15
N THR A 100 1.57 -8.46 1.47
CA THR A 100 0.36 -9.06 2.06
C THR A 100 -0.88 -8.21 1.81
N ILE A 101 -0.77 -6.90 1.95
CA ILE A 101 -1.87 -5.96 1.70
C ILE A 101 -2.20 -5.93 0.20
N GLU A 102 -1.21 -5.89 -0.68
CA GLU A 102 -1.40 -5.93 -2.13
C GLU A 102 -2.10 -7.21 -2.59
N ARG A 103 -1.64 -8.38 -2.13
CA ARG A 103 -2.34 -9.64 -2.41
C ARG A 103 -3.78 -9.61 -1.92
N GLY A 104 -4.01 -9.04 -0.73
CA GLY A 104 -5.36 -8.85 -0.19
C GLY A 104 -6.23 -7.91 -1.02
N LEU A 105 -5.64 -6.84 -1.58
CA LEU A 105 -6.31 -5.90 -2.48
C LEU A 105 -6.72 -6.58 -3.78
N TYR A 106 -5.79 -7.27 -4.46
CA TYR A 106 -6.10 -7.95 -5.73
C TYR A 106 -7.15 -9.04 -5.55
N LYS A 107 -7.06 -9.83 -4.47
CA LYS A 107 -8.10 -10.83 -4.14
C LYS A 107 -9.47 -10.17 -3.94
N ALA A 108 -9.55 -9.08 -3.18
CA ALA A 108 -10.82 -8.40 -2.95
C ALA A 108 -11.42 -7.81 -4.24
N LEU A 109 -10.57 -7.24 -5.12
CA LEU A 109 -10.99 -6.76 -6.44
C LEU A 109 -11.51 -7.91 -7.32
N HIS A 110 -10.80 -9.04 -7.37
CA HIS A 110 -11.22 -10.19 -8.17
C HIS A 110 -12.57 -10.75 -7.71
N GLU A 111 -12.76 -10.94 -6.40
CA GLU A 111 -14.03 -11.43 -5.86
C GLU A 111 -15.17 -10.44 -6.11
N LEU A 112 -14.90 -9.13 -6.01
CA LEU A 112 -15.91 -8.11 -6.27
C LEU A 112 -16.34 -8.15 -7.75
N LEU A 113 -15.38 -8.13 -8.67
CA LEU A 113 -15.67 -8.20 -10.10
C LEU A 113 -16.39 -9.49 -10.49
N ARG A 114 -16.07 -10.61 -9.82
CA ARG A 114 -16.79 -11.89 -10.00
C ARG A 114 -18.25 -11.78 -9.56
N LEU A 115 -18.53 -11.23 -8.38
CA LEU A 115 -19.91 -11.03 -7.91
C LEU A 115 -20.69 -10.10 -8.85
N GLN A 116 -20.06 -9.03 -9.31
CA GLN A 116 -20.69 -8.06 -10.22
C GLN A 116 -20.97 -8.64 -11.60
N ALA A 117 -20.08 -9.50 -12.11
CA ALA A 117 -20.31 -10.21 -13.36
C ALA A 117 -21.45 -11.26 -13.23
N LEU A 118 -21.51 -11.99 -12.11
CA LEU A 118 -22.63 -12.88 -11.82
C LEU A 118 -23.95 -12.12 -11.74
N ARG A 119 -23.96 -10.94 -11.08
CA ARG A 119 -25.11 -10.03 -11.03
C ARG A 119 -25.53 -9.56 -12.43
N ALA A 120 -24.57 -9.27 -13.30
CA ALA A 120 -24.81 -8.90 -14.69
C ALA A 120 -25.25 -10.07 -15.59
N GLY A 121 -25.45 -11.28 -15.03
CA GLY A 121 -25.81 -12.48 -15.77
C GLY A 121 -24.68 -13.06 -16.62
N GLN A 122 -23.44 -12.60 -16.43
CA GLN A 122 -22.28 -13.12 -17.13
C GLN A 122 -21.80 -14.42 -16.50
N ALA A 123 -21.46 -15.40 -17.34
CA ALA A 123 -20.83 -16.62 -16.88
C ALA A 123 -19.40 -16.31 -16.41
N VAL A 124 -19.15 -16.33 -15.10
CA VAL A 124 -17.81 -16.19 -14.54
C VAL A 124 -17.20 -17.58 -14.35
N PRO A 125 -16.12 -17.93 -15.06
CA PRO A 125 -15.47 -19.23 -14.86
C PRO A 125 -15.06 -19.36 -13.39
N PRO A 126 -15.22 -20.55 -12.79
CA PRO A 126 -14.71 -20.80 -11.44
C PRO A 126 -13.20 -20.51 -11.42
N PRO A 127 -12.63 -20.15 -10.25
CA PRO A 127 -11.19 -19.94 -10.14
C PRO A 127 -10.48 -21.17 -10.71
N ALA A 128 -9.59 -20.96 -11.68
CA ALA A 128 -8.76 -22.04 -12.17
C ALA A 128 -7.97 -22.57 -10.97
N ALA A 129 -8.32 -23.76 -10.51
CA ALA A 129 -7.53 -24.49 -9.54
C ALA A 129 -6.22 -24.87 -10.26
N VAL A 130 -5.24 -23.98 -10.20
CA VAL A 130 -3.88 -24.31 -10.60
C VAL A 130 -3.34 -25.14 -9.46
N ASP A 131 -3.38 -26.47 -9.61
CA ASP A 131 -2.63 -27.36 -8.73
C ASP A 131 -1.14 -27.02 -8.90
N PRO A 132 -0.43 -26.59 -7.84
CA PRO A 132 0.99 -26.27 -7.95
C PRO A 132 1.89 -27.51 -8.13
N THR A 133 1.32 -28.70 -8.32
CA THR A 133 2.06 -29.96 -8.52
C THR A 133 2.26 -30.31 -10.00
N VAL A 134 2.84 -29.40 -10.79
CA VAL A 134 3.57 -29.82 -12.01
C VAL A 134 4.73 -28.86 -12.27
N LEU A 135 5.83 -29.08 -11.54
CA LEU A 135 7.15 -29.13 -12.14
C LEU A 135 7.79 -30.43 -11.65
N GLN A 136 7.67 -31.47 -12.49
CA GLN A 136 8.59 -32.60 -12.55
C GLN A 136 10.00 -32.03 -12.85
N GLU A 137 11.13 -32.55 -12.38
CA GLU A 137 11.61 -33.93 -12.26
C GLU A 137 12.61 -34.07 -11.10
#